data_AF-A0A6T9Y317-F1
#
_entry.id   AF-A0A6T9Y317-F1
#
_cell.length_a   1.000
_cell.length_b   1.000
_cell.length_c   1.000
_cell.angle_alpha   90.00
_cell.angle_beta   90.00
_cell.angle_gamma   90.00
#
_symmetry.space_group_name_H-M   'P 1'
#
loop_
_entity.id
_entity.type
_entity.pdbx_description
1 polymer ?
#
loop_
_entity_poly.entity_id
_entity_poly.type
_entity_poly.pdbx_seq_one_letter_code
_entity_poly.pdbx_strand_id
1 'polypeptide(L)'
;MSNLKQDIEALEQALCNTLELINSYDNAIAKDSTQNESDFHAVTSLLERCNQVVKQGASKPKLRIVHHLACSGGTLVSKCLAALPNVHLLSELHPTTVLHQGGGKPKFLPSDVTTQARYANVPNIENLAWKLFKSNITDTYEHLTHYSGTLVIRDHTHSDFCVGNDYSQCSTVARLLADDFELLRVVTLRDPIDSYISLVKNNWVHFEPKTFDEYCKRIWAFVSEYNDNQVFKYEDFVKSPIEEMRKISGSLELTFNDSFIDTFSLFKVTGDSGRSGDVIEERPRRDLTTEELNEFSSSEYYAMIAKRFNYRSLENYKSD
;
A
#
# COMPACT_ATOMS: atom_id res chain seq x y z
N MET A 1 -3.82 -30.95 12.37
CA MET A 1 -2.68 -31.55 11.65
C MET A 1 -2.95 -32.97 11.13
N SER A 2 -3.84 -33.79 11.73
CA SER A 2 -4.10 -35.16 11.23
C SER A 2 -4.92 -35.22 9.93
N ASN A 3 -5.87 -34.31 9.69
CA ASN A 3 -6.66 -34.31 8.46
C ASN A 3 -5.83 -33.97 7.21
N LEU A 4 -4.98 -32.94 7.26
CA LEU A 4 -4.18 -32.54 6.10
C LEU A 4 -3.26 -33.66 5.59
N LYS A 5 -2.70 -34.46 6.50
CA LYS A 5 -1.85 -35.59 6.12
C LYS A 5 -2.65 -36.70 5.46
N GLN A 6 -3.83 -37.01 5.98
CA GLN A 6 -4.75 -37.98 5.37
C GLN A 6 -5.27 -37.49 4.02
N ASP A 7 -5.53 -36.19 3.87
CA ASP A 7 -5.98 -35.58 2.62
C ASP A 7 -4.87 -35.62 1.55
N ILE A 8 -3.60 -35.41 1.94
CA ILE A 8 -2.43 -35.54 1.05
C ILE A 8 -2.21 -36.99 0.64
N GLU A 9 -2.30 -37.95 1.57
CA GLU A 9 -2.16 -39.39 1.27
C GLU A 9 -3.28 -39.86 0.32
N ALA A 10 -4.51 -39.40 0.52
CA ALA A 10 -5.63 -39.68 -0.38
C ALA A 10 -5.46 -39.05 -1.77
N LEU A 11 -4.85 -37.87 -1.84
CA LEU A 11 -4.55 -37.19 -3.10
C LEU A 11 -3.42 -37.89 -3.87
N GLU A 12 -2.37 -38.31 -3.19
CA GLU A 12 -1.26 -39.07 -3.76
C GLU A 12 -1.77 -40.38 -4.37
N GLN A 13 -2.65 -41.09 -3.67
CA GLN A 13 -3.23 -42.33 -4.16
C GLN A 13 -4.16 -42.11 -5.38
N ALA A 14 -4.91 -41.00 -5.41
CA ALA A 14 -5.72 -40.64 -6.57
C ALA A 14 -4.89 -40.27 -7.81
N LEU A 15 -3.76 -39.59 -7.59
CA LEU A 15 -2.80 -39.24 -8.65
C LEU A 15 -2.09 -40.48 -9.20
N CYS A 16 -1.67 -41.41 -8.34
CA CYS A 16 -1.10 -42.69 -8.76
C CYS A 16 -2.09 -43.49 -9.61
N ASN A 17 -3.34 -43.62 -9.18
CA ASN A 17 -4.37 -44.34 -9.94
C ASN A 17 -4.66 -43.69 -11.30
N THR A 18 -4.56 -42.35 -11.38
CA THR A 18 -4.77 -41.61 -12.62
C THR A 18 -3.58 -41.72 -13.56
N LEU A 19 -2.36 -41.71 -13.03
CA LEU A 19 -1.13 -42.01 -13.77
C LEU A 19 -1.14 -43.44 -14.31
N GLU A 20 -1.62 -44.42 -13.54
CA GLU A 20 -1.84 -45.78 -14.02
C GLU A 20 -2.88 -45.82 -15.14
N LEU A 21 -3.98 -45.07 -15.03
CA LEU A 21 -4.99 -44.97 -16.07
C LEU A 21 -4.41 -44.37 -17.36
N ILE A 22 -3.63 -43.28 -17.27
CA ILE A 22 -2.99 -42.62 -18.41
C ILE A 22 -1.94 -43.53 -19.05
N ASN A 23 -1.11 -44.21 -18.24
CA ASN A 23 -0.13 -45.18 -18.73
C ASN A 23 -0.82 -46.40 -19.37
N SER A 24 -1.99 -46.82 -18.86
CA SER A 24 -2.81 -47.85 -19.49
C SER A 24 -3.44 -47.36 -20.81
N TYR A 25 -3.72 -46.07 -20.91
CA TYR A 25 -4.22 -45.40 -22.11
C TYR A 25 -3.15 -45.33 -23.21
N ASP A 26 -1.90 -44.98 -22.88
CA ASP A 26 -0.77 -45.01 -23.81
C ASP A 26 -0.50 -46.43 -24.35
N ASN A 27 -0.75 -47.46 -23.54
CA ASN A 27 -0.68 -48.85 -23.98
C ASN A 27 -1.91 -49.30 -24.80
N ALA A 28 -3.06 -48.64 -24.66
CA ALA A 28 -4.32 -48.95 -25.36
C ALA A 28 -4.45 -48.29 -26.74
N ILE A 29 -3.64 -47.26 -27.06
CA ILE A 29 -3.59 -46.65 -28.41
C ILE A 29 -3.15 -47.68 -29.48
N ALA A 30 -2.65 -48.86 -29.09
CA ALA A 30 -2.40 -49.96 -30.01
C ALA A 30 -3.66 -50.72 -30.45
N LYS A 31 -4.80 -50.68 -29.73
CA LYS A 31 -6.05 -51.34 -30.14
C LYS A 31 -7.30 -50.67 -29.56
N ASP A 32 -8.08 -50.14 -30.50
CA ASP A 32 -9.53 -49.92 -30.45
C ASP A 32 -10.05 -48.66 -29.75
N SER A 33 -10.70 -47.82 -30.55
CA SER A 33 -11.23 -46.51 -30.21
C SER A 33 -12.71 -46.62 -29.81
N THR A 34 -12.97 -46.82 -28.52
CA THR A 34 -14.27 -46.51 -27.89
C THR A 34 -14.00 -45.82 -26.55
N GLN A 35 -13.85 -44.49 -26.59
CA GLN A 35 -13.59 -43.68 -25.40
C GLN A 35 -14.89 -43.48 -24.61
N ASN A 36 -14.90 -43.88 -23.33
CA ASN A 36 -16.05 -43.70 -22.43
C ASN A 36 -16.03 -42.29 -21.83
N GLU A 37 -17.14 -41.54 -21.98
CA GLU A 37 -17.42 -40.24 -21.36
C GLU A 37 -17.17 -40.20 -19.83
N SER A 38 -17.25 -41.35 -19.15
CA SER A 38 -17.01 -41.48 -17.71
C SER A 38 -15.58 -41.14 -17.31
N ASP A 39 -14.60 -41.45 -18.15
CA ASP A 39 -13.18 -41.28 -17.81
C ASP A 39 -12.76 -39.82 -17.90
N PHE A 40 -13.32 -39.08 -18.87
CA PHE A 40 -13.11 -37.64 -18.99
C PHE A 40 -13.75 -36.87 -17.83
N HIS A 41 -14.94 -37.28 -17.39
CA HIS A 41 -15.59 -36.69 -16.22
C HIS A 41 -14.82 -36.97 -14.92
N ALA A 42 -14.22 -38.15 -14.78
CA ALA A 42 -13.37 -38.49 -13.64
C ALA A 42 -12.08 -37.64 -13.58
N VAL A 43 -11.43 -37.42 -14.73
CA VAL A 43 -10.23 -36.55 -14.82
C VAL A 43 -10.57 -35.09 -14.51
N THR A 44 -11.70 -34.59 -15.04
CA THR A 44 -12.16 -33.21 -14.77
C THR A 44 -12.48 -33.01 -13.29
N SER A 45 -13.17 -33.98 -12.68
CA SER A 45 -13.47 -33.97 -11.25
C SER A 45 -12.22 -34.01 -10.36
N LEU A 46 -11.20 -34.76 -10.78
CA LEU A 46 -9.91 -34.79 -10.07
C LEU A 46 -9.18 -33.45 -10.17
N LEU A 47 -9.13 -32.84 -11.35
CA LEU A 47 -8.54 -31.51 -11.56
C LEU A 47 -9.23 -30.43 -10.72
N GLU A 48 -10.55 -30.47 -10.61
CA GLU A 48 -11.31 -29.57 -9.73
C GLU A 48 -11.00 -29.78 -8.26
N ARG A 49 -10.87 -31.04 -7.81
CA ARG A 49 -10.46 -31.36 -6.45
C ARG A 49 -9.03 -30.92 -6.16
N CYS A 50 -8.09 -31.11 -7.10
CA CYS A 50 -6.73 -30.59 -7.00
C CYS A 50 -6.74 -29.06 -6.89
N ASN A 51 -7.54 -28.37 -7.71
CA ASN A 51 -7.70 -26.91 -7.63
C ASN A 51 -8.30 -26.47 -6.29
N GLN A 52 -9.27 -27.20 -5.75
CA GLN A 52 -9.85 -26.91 -4.44
C GLN A 52 -8.84 -27.13 -3.30
N VAL A 53 -8.04 -28.20 -3.34
CA VAL A 53 -6.99 -28.45 -2.34
C VAL A 53 -5.88 -27.38 -2.41
N VAL A 54 -5.48 -26.98 -3.63
CA VAL A 54 -4.55 -25.85 -3.82
C VAL A 54 -5.16 -24.56 -3.29
N LYS A 55 -6.43 -24.27 -3.55
CA LYS A 55 -7.13 -23.10 -2.99
C LYS A 55 -7.32 -23.14 -1.47
N GLN A 56 -7.46 -24.33 -0.88
CA GLN A 56 -7.62 -24.53 0.56
C GLN A 56 -6.28 -24.49 1.32
N GLY A 57 -5.15 -24.73 0.63
CA GLY A 57 -3.79 -24.65 1.19
C GLY A 57 -2.98 -23.42 0.75
N ALA A 58 -3.46 -22.61 -0.19
CA ALA A 58 -2.76 -21.44 -0.68
C ALA A 58 -2.79 -20.31 0.35
N SER A 59 -1.60 -19.84 0.74
CA SER A 59 -1.45 -18.56 1.45
C SER A 59 -2.06 -17.44 0.62
N LYS A 60 -2.64 -16.44 1.29
CA LYS A 60 -3.18 -15.25 0.61
C LYS A 60 -2.10 -14.63 -0.29
N PRO A 61 -2.45 -14.14 -1.50
CA PRO A 61 -1.51 -13.40 -2.34
C PRO A 61 -0.93 -12.21 -1.58
N LYS A 62 0.36 -11.91 -1.82
CA LYS A 62 1.03 -10.77 -1.18
C LYS A 62 0.72 -9.47 -1.91
N LEU A 63 0.25 -8.46 -1.19
CA LEU A 63 0.02 -7.10 -1.70
C LEU A 63 0.87 -6.09 -0.93
N ARG A 64 1.51 -5.17 -1.66
CA ARG A 64 2.36 -4.13 -1.08
C ARG A 64 1.59 -2.84 -0.88
N ILE A 65 1.66 -2.26 0.30
CA ILE A 65 1.06 -0.96 0.60
C ILE A 65 2.13 -0.04 1.22
N VAL A 66 2.28 1.14 0.64
CA VAL A 66 3.10 2.21 1.20
C VAL A 66 2.20 3.30 1.76
N HIS A 67 2.53 3.74 2.97
CA HIS A 67 1.75 4.71 3.71
C HIS A 67 2.55 5.98 3.94
N HIS A 68 1.94 7.10 3.58
CA HIS A 68 2.54 8.42 3.73
C HIS A 68 1.48 9.39 4.23
N LEU A 69 1.84 10.22 5.21
CA LEU A 69 1.08 11.43 5.49
C LEU A 69 1.47 12.52 4.49
N ALA A 70 0.56 13.47 4.25
CA ALA A 70 0.89 14.61 3.40
C ALA A 70 2.12 15.37 3.92
N CYS A 71 2.92 15.89 2.98
CA CYS A 71 4.17 16.61 3.24
C CYS A 71 5.34 15.79 3.86
N SER A 72 5.23 14.45 3.91
CA SER A 72 6.26 13.56 4.47
C SER A 72 7.29 13.01 3.47
N GLY A 73 7.26 13.48 2.21
CA GLY A 73 8.14 12.98 1.15
C GLY A 73 7.62 11.75 0.39
N GLY A 74 6.37 11.33 0.65
CA GLY A 74 5.74 10.17 -0.01
C GLY A 74 5.78 10.19 -1.53
N THR A 75 5.65 11.35 -2.17
CA THR A 75 5.77 11.50 -3.62
C THR A 75 7.14 11.07 -4.15
N LEU A 76 8.24 11.46 -3.48
CA LEU A 76 9.58 11.06 -3.89
C LEU A 76 9.75 9.54 -3.77
N VAL A 77 9.44 8.99 -2.60
CA VAL A 77 9.61 7.55 -2.34
C VAL A 77 8.75 6.72 -3.28
N SER A 78 7.53 7.17 -3.58
CA SER A 78 6.64 6.52 -4.55
C SER A 78 7.19 6.54 -5.97
N LYS A 79 7.83 7.65 -6.41
CA LYS A 79 8.52 7.69 -7.72
C LYS A 79 9.70 6.71 -7.77
N CYS A 80 10.50 6.63 -6.70
CA CYS A 80 11.61 5.68 -6.62
C CYS A 80 11.12 4.23 -6.64
N LEU A 81 10.01 3.92 -5.94
CA LEU A 81 9.38 2.60 -5.99
C LEU A 81 8.85 2.26 -7.38
N ALA A 82 8.17 3.19 -8.03
CA ALA A 82 7.66 3.00 -9.39
C ALA A 82 8.77 2.77 -10.42
N ALA A 83 9.97 3.29 -10.15
CA ALA A 83 11.16 3.09 -10.98
C ALA A 83 11.87 1.74 -10.79
N LEU A 84 11.43 0.92 -9.83
CA LEU A 84 11.96 -0.43 -9.67
C LEU A 84 11.45 -1.38 -10.77
N PRO A 85 12.22 -2.42 -11.12
CA PRO A 85 11.84 -3.38 -12.15
C PRO A 85 10.47 -4.03 -11.88
N ASN A 86 9.60 -4.03 -12.89
CA ASN A 86 8.28 -4.66 -12.87
C ASN A 86 7.34 -4.16 -11.75
N VAL A 87 7.60 -2.98 -11.18
CA VAL A 87 6.72 -2.37 -10.17
C VAL A 87 5.70 -1.46 -10.84
N HIS A 88 4.43 -1.64 -10.49
CA HIS A 88 3.34 -0.79 -10.92
C HIS A 88 2.67 -0.18 -9.69
N LEU A 89 2.81 1.14 -9.53
CA LEU A 89 2.31 1.85 -8.36
C LEU A 89 1.00 2.59 -8.69
N LEU A 90 -0.06 2.27 -7.95
CA LEU A 90 -1.29 3.07 -7.93
C LEU A 90 -1.21 4.09 -6.81
N SER A 91 -1.37 5.38 -7.14
CA SER A 91 -1.01 6.47 -6.24
C SER A 91 -2.22 7.12 -5.55
N GLU A 92 -2.09 7.37 -4.24
CA GLU A 92 -3.04 8.11 -3.39
C GLU A 92 -4.46 7.54 -3.42
N LEU A 93 -4.56 6.26 -3.10
CA LEU A 93 -5.81 5.53 -3.11
C LEU A 93 -6.56 5.65 -1.78
N HIS A 94 -7.84 6.06 -1.83
CA HIS A 94 -8.78 5.94 -0.72
C HIS A 94 -10.22 6.00 -1.26
N PRO A 95 -11.09 5.03 -0.98
CA PRO A 95 -12.39 4.92 -1.66
C PRO A 95 -13.39 6.02 -1.30
N THR A 96 -13.31 6.51 -0.06
CA THR A 96 -14.31 7.43 0.51
C THR A 96 -13.85 8.88 0.59
N THR A 97 -12.60 9.16 0.21
CA THR A 97 -12.10 10.54 0.25
C THR A 97 -12.77 11.37 -0.86
N VAL A 98 -13.10 12.61 -0.53
CA VAL A 98 -13.67 13.59 -1.46
C VAL A 98 -12.76 14.80 -1.64
N LEU A 99 -11.52 14.74 -1.12
CA LEU A 99 -10.56 15.85 -1.21
C LEU A 99 -10.25 16.25 -2.65
N HIS A 100 -10.34 15.32 -3.60
CA HIS A 100 -10.18 15.61 -5.03
C HIS A 100 -11.37 16.36 -5.64
N GLN A 101 -12.54 16.41 -4.99
CA GLN A 101 -13.77 16.99 -5.55
C GLN A 101 -13.94 18.50 -5.30
N GLY A 102 -12.94 19.18 -4.72
CA GLY A 102 -12.99 20.61 -4.41
C GLY A 102 -13.39 21.51 -5.60
N GLY A 103 -14.02 22.65 -5.29
CA GLY A 103 -14.39 23.69 -6.27
C GLY A 103 -15.87 23.77 -6.64
N GLY A 104 -16.75 23.02 -5.96
CA GLY A 104 -18.22 23.11 -6.07
C GLY A 104 -18.83 22.68 -7.42
N LYS A 105 -18.01 22.35 -8.41
CA LYS A 105 -18.44 21.87 -9.72
C LYS A 105 -17.97 20.43 -9.94
N PRO A 106 -18.81 19.55 -10.52
CA PRO A 106 -18.39 18.21 -10.90
C PRO A 106 -17.15 18.21 -11.81
N LYS A 107 -16.17 17.39 -11.48
CA LYS A 107 -14.98 17.17 -12.32
C LYS A 107 -15.28 16.13 -13.39
N PHE A 108 -14.83 16.38 -14.61
CA PHE A 108 -14.98 15.42 -15.71
C PHE A 108 -14.00 14.25 -15.50
N LEU A 109 -14.50 13.16 -14.90
CA LEU A 109 -13.76 11.94 -14.59
C LEU A 109 -14.55 10.73 -15.14
N PRO A 110 -14.53 10.50 -16.47
CA PRO A 110 -15.43 9.55 -17.12
C PRO A 110 -15.16 8.08 -16.78
N SER A 111 -13.96 7.75 -16.30
CA SER A 111 -13.57 6.41 -15.86
C SER A 111 -13.70 6.19 -14.34
N ASP A 112 -13.92 7.25 -13.56
CA ASP A 112 -14.11 7.14 -12.11
C ASP A 112 -15.59 6.93 -11.79
N VAL A 113 -16.02 5.68 -11.89
CA VAL A 113 -17.40 5.26 -11.62
C VAL A 113 -17.85 5.66 -10.21
N THR A 114 -16.95 5.64 -9.23
CA THR A 114 -17.27 6.02 -7.84
C THR A 114 -17.63 7.50 -7.75
N THR A 115 -16.83 8.37 -8.35
CA THR A 115 -17.14 9.81 -8.39
C THR A 115 -18.40 10.10 -9.21
N GLN A 116 -18.62 9.42 -10.34
CA GLN A 116 -19.85 9.57 -11.11
C GLN A 116 -21.09 9.14 -10.31
N ALA A 117 -20.99 8.03 -9.57
CA ALA A 117 -22.07 7.55 -8.71
C ALA A 117 -22.39 8.52 -7.57
N ARG A 118 -21.37 9.22 -7.01
CA ARG A 118 -21.59 10.35 -6.09
C ARG A 118 -22.38 11.49 -6.75
N TYR A 119 -21.97 11.93 -7.95
CA TYR A 119 -22.67 13.00 -8.66
C TYR A 119 -24.11 12.62 -9.04
N ALA A 120 -24.36 11.34 -9.33
CA ALA A 120 -25.68 10.80 -9.61
C ALA A 120 -26.53 10.57 -8.34
N ASN A 121 -26.00 10.83 -7.14
CA ASN A 121 -26.66 10.57 -5.85
C ASN A 121 -27.12 9.11 -5.70
N VAL A 122 -26.29 8.15 -6.12
CA VAL A 122 -26.58 6.73 -5.92
C VAL A 122 -26.74 6.44 -4.41
N PRO A 123 -27.82 5.77 -3.97
CA PRO A 123 -28.01 5.46 -2.56
C PRO A 123 -26.88 4.60 -1.98
N ASN A 124 -26.54 4.83 -0.70
CA ASN A 124 -25.49 4.10 0.02
C ASN A 124 -24.12 4.09 -0.70
N ILE A 125 -23.74 5.24 -1.26
CA ILE A 125 -22.54 5.40 -2.08
C ILE A 125 -21.24 5.01 -1.38
N GLU A 126 -21.13 5.22 -0.07
CA GLU A 126 -19.90 4.86 0.65
C GLU A 126 -19.69 3.34 0.69
N ASN A 127 -20.76 2.55 0.91
CA ASN A 127 -20.67 1.09 0.83
C ASN A 127 -20.34 0.62 -0.59
N LEU A 128 -20.95 1.24 -1.60
CA LEU A 128 -20.64 0.96 -3.01
C LEU A 128 -19.18 1.31 -3.34
N ALA A 129 -18.66 2.44 -2.86
CA ALA A 129 -17.29 2.88 -3.08
C ALA A 129 -16.28 1.86 -2.54
N TRP A 130 -16.50 1.34 -1.32
CA TRP A 130 -15.68 0.27 -0.75
C TRP A 130 -15.69 -1.00 -1.60
N LYS A 131 -16.87 -1.42 -2.06
CA LYS A 131 -17.02 -2.61 -2.92
C LYS A 131 -16.30 -2.45 -4.26
N LEU A 132 -16.53 -1.32 -4.95
CA LEU A 132 -15.89 -1.02 -6.23
C LEU A 132 -14.38 -0.94 -6.08
N PHE A 133 -13.90 -0.29 -5.02
CA PHE A 133 -12.47 -0.18 -4.74
C PHE A 133 -11.81 -1.54 -4.55
N LYS A 134 -12.39 -2.41 -3.70
CA LYS A 134 -11.87 -3.77 -3.48
C LYS A 134 -11.82 -4.58 -4.78
N SER A 135 -12.88 -4.52 -5.61
CA SER A 135 -12.90 -5.17 -6.92
C SER A 135 -11.79 -4.65 -7.82
N ASN A 136 -11.69 -3.32 -7.98
CA ASN A 136 -10.68 -2.70 -8.85
C ASN A 136 -9.24 -3.07 -8.43
N ILE A 137 -8.95 -3.13 -7.13
CA ILE A 137 -7.64 -3.57 -6.64
C ILE A 137 -7.38 -5.04 -6.98
N THR A 138 -8.37 -5.90 -6.75
CA THR A 138 -8.27 -7.35 -7.01
C THR A 138 -8.06 -7.61 -8.51
N ASP A 139 -8.88 -7.00 -9.36
CA ASP A 139 -8.80 -7.15 -10.82
C ASP A 139 -7.46 -6.61 -11.36
N THR A 140 -6.98 -5.47 -10.82
CA THR A 140 -5.67 -4.93 -11.20
C THR A 140 -4.52 -5.82 -10.75
N TYR A 141 -4.62 -6.39 -9.54
CA TYR A 141 -3.62 -7.32 -9.01
C TYR A 141 -3.51 -8.57 -9.88
N GLU A 142 -4.64 -9.19 -10.21
CA GLU A 142 -4.70 -10.38 -11.06
C GLU A 142 -4.15 -10.09 -12.46
N HIS A 143 -4.53 -8.94 -13.03
CA HIS A 143 -4.02 -8.50 -14.32
C HIS A 143 -2.49 -8.36 -14.31
N LEU A 144 -1.93 -7.66 -13.33
CA LEU A 144 -0.48 -7.48 -13.25
C LEU A 144 0.25 -8.80 -12.99
N THR A 145 -0.30 -9.66 -12.14
CA THR A 145 0.25 -10.99 -11.86
C THR A 145 0.35 -11.82 -13.14
N HIS A 146 -0.66 -11.75 -14.01
CA HIS A 146 -0.64 -12.41 -15.32
C HIS A 146 0.52 -11.95 -16.22
N TYR A 147 0.91 -10.67 -16.11
CA TYR A 147 2.03 -10.08 -16.85
C TYR A 147 3.35 -10.06 -16.06
N SER A 148 3.47 -10.82 -14.97
CA SER A 148 4.65 -10.83 -14.09
C SER A 148 5.01 -9.46 -13.49
N GLY A 149 4.02 -8.57 -13.39
CA GLY A 149 4.11 -7.28 -12.72
C GLY A 149 3.76 -7.38 -11.23
N THR A 150 4.33 -6.49 -10.43
CA THR A 150 4.05 -6.39 -9.00
C THR A 150 3.27 -5.11 -8.69
N LEU A 151 2.07 -5.27 -8.11
CA LEU A 151 1.25 -4.16 -7.67
C LEU A 151 1.75 -3.60 -6.33
N VAL A 152 1.97 -2.28 -6.31
CA VAL A 152 2.18 -1.49 -5.09
C VAL A 152 1.07 -0.45 -5.00
N ILE A 153 0.44 -0.33 -3.84
CA ILE A 153 -0.54 0.72 -3.57
C ILE A 153 0.10 1.77 -2.67
N ARG A 154 0.02 3.04 -3.06
CA ARG A 154 0.19 4.16 -2.14
C ARG A 154 -1.17 4.52 -1.58
N ASP A 155 -1.37 4.19 -0.32
CA ASP A 155 -2.56 4.58 0.45
C ASP A 155 -2.56 6.10 0.65
N HIS A 156 -3.72 6.74 0.50
CA HIS A 156 -3.91 8.12 0.92
C HIS A 156 -4.21 8.16 2.42
N THR A 157 -3.23 7.73 3.22
CA THR A 157 -3.34 7.57 4.67
C THR A 157 -3.67 8.88 5.40
N HIS A 158 -3.36 10.02 4.79
CA HIS A 158 -3.79 11.33 5.31
C HIS A 158 -5.31 11.43 5.49
N SER A 159 -6.11 10.77 4.65
CA SER A 159 -7.57 10.73 4.80
C SER A 159 -8.04 10.03 6.07
N ASP A 160 -7.30 9.01 6.53
CA ASP A 160 -7.64 8.25 7.73
C ASP A 160 -7.24 9.01 9.01
N PHE A 161 -6.10 9.68 8.99
CA PHE A 161 -5.50 10.22 10.22
C PHE A 161 -5.61 11.74 10.39
N CYS A 162 -5.72 12.49 9.29
CA CYS A 162 -5.57 13.94 9.31
C CYS A 162 -6.78 14.70 8.70
N VAL A 163 -7.94 14.06 8.61
CA VAL A 163 -9.17 14.69 8.11
C VAL A 163 -10.29 14.57 9.13
N GLY A 164 -10.93 15.69 9.47
CA GLY A 164 -12.06 15.75 10.40
C GLY A 164 -11.65 15.89 11.87
N ASN A 165 -12.65 15.79 12.75
CA ASN A 165 -12.47 15.96 14.20
C ASN A 165 -11.80 14.76 14.86
N ASP A 166 -11.97 13.57 14.29
CA ASP A 166 -11.40 12.32 14.80
C ASP A 166 -10.40 11.74 13.79
N TYR A 167 -9.75 10.64 14.15
CA TYR A 167 -8.89 9.84 13.27
C TYR A 167 -9.23 8.36 13.39
N SER A 168 -8.99 7.63 12.31
CA SER A 168 -9.10 6.17 12.27
C SER A 168 -8.07 5.53 13.21
N GLN A 169 -8.46 4.41 13.85
CA GLN A 169 -7.53 3.63 14.69
C GLN A 169 -6.55 2.78 13.86
N CYS A 170 -6.86 2.56 12.59
CA CYS A 170 -6.00 1.86 11.66
C CYS A 170 -6.21 2.34 10.21
N SER A 171 -5.25 2.07 9.31
CA SER A 171 -5.47 2.25 7.86
C SER A 171 -6.71 1.46 7.40
N THR A 172 -7.72 2.18 6.92
CA THR A 172 -9.01 1.59 6.53
C THR A 172 -8.90 0.81 5.23
N VAL A 173 -8.04 1.28 4.31
CA VAL A 173 -7.67 0.57 3.08
C VAL A 173 -6.95 -0.74 3.40
N ALA A 174 -5.94 -0.73 4.27
CA ALA A 174 -5.24 -1.94 4.66
C ALA A 174 -6.19 -2.95 5.32
N ARG A 175 -7.04 -2.50 6.24
CA ARG A 175 -8.03 -3.36 6.90
C ARG A 175 -8.99 -4.03 5.92
N LEU A 176 -9.47 -3.30 4.90
CA LEU A 176 -10.33 -3.86 3.85
C LEU A 176 -9.64 -4.97 3.06
N LEU A 177 -8.39 -4.76 2.68
CA LEU A 177 -7.65 -5.65 1.78
C LEU A 177 -7.01 -6.85 2.51
N ALA A 178 -6.88 -6.77 3.83
CA ALA A 178 -6.34 -7.87 4.65
C ALA A 178 -7.20 -9.15 4.58
N ASP A 179 -8.47 -9.04 4.17
CA ASP A 179 -9.36 -10.19 3.98
C ASP A 179 -8.91 -11.09 2.82
N ASP A 180 -8.33 -10.52 1.77
CA ASP A 180 -7.96 -11.27 0.56
C ASP A 180 -6.45 -11.36 0.34
N PHE A 181 -5.67 -10.48 0.97
CA PHE A 181 -4.23 -10.39 0.77
C PHE A 181 -3.43 -10.56 2.07
N GLU A 182 -2.22 -11.10 1.94
CA GLU A 182 -1.15 -10.92 2.93
C GLU A 182 -0.49 -9.56 2.65
N LEU A 183 -0.55 -8.63 3.62
CA LEU A 183 -0.13 -7.25 3.40
C LEU A 183 1.32 -7.03 3.83
N LEU A 184 2.16 -6.61 2.88
CA LEU A 184 3.49 -6.06 3.14
C LEU A 184 3.37 -4.54 3.21
N ARG A 185 3.65 -3.96 4.38
CA ARG A 185 3.39 -2.55 4.67
C ARG A 185 4.66 -1.84 5.13
N VAL A 186 4.89 -0.65 4.59
CA VAL A 186 5.91 0.29 5.06
C VAL A 186 5.34 1.70 5.18
N VAL A 187 5.95 2.49 6.04
CA VAL A 187 5.60 3.89 6.31
C VAL A 187 6.80 4.77 6.02
N THR A 188 6.58 5.95 5.46
CA THR A 188 7.59 7.02 5.55
C THR A 188 7.17 8.05 6.57
N LEU A 189 8.10 8.45 7.41
CA LEU A 189 7.95 9.52 8.37
C LEU A 189 8.96 10.63 8.06
N ARG A 190 8.51 11.87 8.08
CA ARG A 190 9.38 13.04 8.05
C ARG A 190 9.27 13.73 9.41
N ASP A 191 10.27 14.52 9.78
CA ASP A 191 10.17 15.33 10.99
C ASP A 191 8.79 16.06 11.02
N PRO A 192 7.99 15.82 12.07
CA PRO A 192 6.66 16.41 12.21
C PRO A 192 6.65 17.92 12.03
N ILE A 193 7.70 18.63 12.47
CA ILE A 193 7.79 20.09 12.35
C ILE A 193 7.76 20.51 10.88
N ASP A 194 8.64 19.92 10.08
CA ASP A 194 8.79 20.28 8.67
C ASP A 194 7.56 19.88 7.85
N SER A 195 6.90 18.79 8.24
CA SER A 195 5.64 18.34 7.64
C SER A 195 4.49 19.27 8.00
N TYR A 196 4.33 19.64 9.27
CA TYR A 196 3.26 20.51 9.75
C TYR A 196 3.33 21.91 9.12
N ILE A 197 4.53 22.50 9.12
CA ILE A 197 4.79 23.79 8.46
C ILE A 197 4.36 23.75 6.99
N SER A 198 4.68 22.66 6.30
CA SER A 198 4.30 22.47 4.91
C SER A 198 2.79 22.32 4.75
N LEU A 199 2.09 21.63 5.67
CA LEU A 199 0.63 21.53 5.67
C LEU A 199 -0.03 22.90 5.85
N VAL A 200 0.42 23.68 6.83
CA VAL A 200 -0.08 25.04 7.10
C VAL A 200 0.10 25.91 5.86
N LYS A 201 1.30 25.92 5.26
CA LYS A 201 1.59 26.70 4.05
C LYS A 201 0.68 26.36 2.87
N ASN A 202 0.31 25.08 2.72
CA ASN A 202 -0.55 24.62 1.62
C ASN A 202 -2.05 24.70 1.93
N ASN A 203 -2.45 25.17 3.12
CA ASN A 203 -3.83 25.12 3.61
C ASN A 203 -4.39 23.68 3.66
N TRP A 204 -3.54 22.72 4.03
CA TRP A 204 -3.86 21.28 4.11
C TRP A 204 -4.07 20.77 5.53
N VAL A 205 -4.27 21.69 6.48
CA VAL A 205 -4.68 21.32 7.84
C VAL A 205 -6.19 21.05 7.83
N HIS A 206 -6.52 19.77 7.68
CA HIS A 206 -7.90 19.27 7.51
C HIS A 206 -8.51 18.65 8.77
N PHE A 207 -7.81 18.75 9.91
CA PHE A 207 -8.25 18.26 11.21
C PHE A 207 -8.50 19.40 12.19
N GLU A 208 -9.20 19.09 13.29
CA GLU A 208 -9.43 20.00 14.40
C GLU A 208 -9.05 19.34 15.74
N PRO A 209 -8.51 20.10 16.72
CA PRO A 209 -8.08 21.49 16.59
C PRO A 209 -6.82 21.63 15.70
N LYS A 210 -6.71 22.75 14.96
CA LYS A 210 -5.56 23.06 14.07
C LYS A 210 -4.29 23.46 14.82
N THR A 211 -3.79 22.56 15.67
CA THR A 211 -2.59 22.74 16.49
C THR A 211 -1.52 21.73 16.10
N PHE A 212 -0.27 22.05 16.37
CA PHE A 212 0.84 21.13 16.15
C PHE A 212 0.78 19.88 17.04
N ASP A 213 0.30 20.02 18.28
CA ASP A 213 0.21 18.87 19.19
C ASP A 213 -0.87 17.87 18.72
N GLU A 214 -2.03 18.35 18.24
CA GLU A 214 -3.04 17.47 17.64
C GLU A 214 -2.52 16.79 16.37
N TYR A 215 -1.72 17.50 15.56
CA TYR A 215 -1.03 16.87 14.43
C TYR A 215 -0.09 15.75 14.87
N CYS A 216 0.74 16.00 15.88
CA CYS A 216 1.66 15.01 16.43
C CYS A 216 0.94 13.84 17.08
N LYS A 217 -0.18 14.06 17.75
CA LYS A 217 -1.05 13.00 18.27
C LYS A 217 -1.55 12.08 17.17
N ARG A 218 -1.97 12.63 16.03
CA ARG A 218 -2.41 11.87 14.85
C ARG A 218 -1.26 11.10 14.21
N ILE A 219 -0.07 11.70 14.12
CA ILE A 219 1.14 10.97 13.71
C ILE A 219 1.42 9.82 14.66
N TRP A 220 1.35 10.06 15.97
CA TRP A 220 1.62 9.04 16.99
C TRP A 220 0.66 7.85 16.84
N ALA A 221 -0.64 8.12 16.66
CA ALA A 221 -1.62 7.08 16.39
C ALA A 221 -1.29 6.29 15.12
N PHE A 222 -0.95 6.99 14.04
CA PHE A 222 -0.57 6.37 12.76
C PHE A 222 0.66 5.46 12.90
N VAL A 223 1.78 5.95 13.44
CA VAL A 223 3.02 5.17 13.53
C VAL A 223 2.98 4.09 14.62
N SER A 224 1.99 4.12 15.52
CA SER A 224 1.79 3.08 16.54
C SER A 224 1.25 1.77 15.95
N GLU A 225 0.70 1.77 14.74
CA GLU A 225 0.31 0.55 14.03
C GLU A 225 1.50 -0.30 13.54
N TYR A 226 2.69 0.29 13.48
CA TYR A 226 3.82 -0.29 12.76
C TYR A 226 4.99 -0.58 13.70
N ASN A 227 5.70 -1.67 13.39
CA ASN A 227 6.99 -1.96 14.00
C ASN A 227 8.05 -0.97 13.49
N ASP A 228 9.07 -0.72 14.28
CA ASP A 228 10.10 0.28 13.94
C ASP A 228 10.84 -0.06 12.62
N ASN A 229 10.98 -1.34 12.28
CA ASN A 229 11.58 -1.78 11.01
C ASN A 229 10.70 -1.54 9.78
N GLN A 230 9.44 -1.12 9.95
CA GLN A 230 8.53 -0.74 8.88
C GLN A 230 8.46 0.77 8.66
N VAL A 231 9.10 1.57 9.54
CA VAL A 231 9.06 3.04 9.50
C VAL A 231 10.39 3.57 8.98
N PHE A 232 10.35 4.25 7.84
CA PHE A 232 11.52 4.81 7.17
C PHE A 232 11.51 6.33 7.25
N LYS A 233 12.61 6.92 7.71
CA LYS A 233 12.69 8.39 7.81
C LYS A 233 13.02 9.00 6.46
N TYR A 234 12.30 10.06 6.11
CA TYR A 234 12.56 10.86 4.93
C TYR A 234 13.99 11.42 4.93
N GLU A 235 14.47 11.86 6.09
CA GLU A 235 15.80 12.44 6.29
C GLU A 235 16.91 11.41 6.01
N ASP A 236 16.71 10.17 6.44
CA ASP A 236 17.65 9.08 6.13
C ASP A 236 17.59 8.74 4.63
N PHE A 237 16.38 8.75 4.04
CA PHE A 237 16.17 8.48 2.63
C PHE A 237 16.90 9.49 1.73
N VAL A 238 16.77 10.78 1.99
CA VAL A 238 17.44 11.80 1.15
C VAL A 238 18.95 11.80 1.35
N LYS A 239 19.44 11.38 2.53
CA LYS A 239 20.86 11.26 2.82
C LYS A 239 21.50 10.03 2.18
N SER A 240 20.77 8.93 2.06
CA SER A 240 21.29 7.65 1.55
C SER A 240 20.22 6.88 0.75
N PRO A 241 19.78 7.42 -0.40
CA PRO A 241 18.60 6.93 -1.10
C PRO A 241 18.71 5.48 -1.58
N ILE A 242 19.90 5.06 -2.04
CA ILE A 242 20.15 3.69 -2.51
C ILE A 242 20.00 2.69 -1.36
N GLU A 243 20.58 2.98 -0.20
CA GLU A 243 20.54 2.09 0.96
C GLU A 243 19.14 2.02 1.57
N GLU A 244 18.45 3.16 1.71
CA GLU A 244 17.08 3.18 2.22
C GLU A 244 16.10 2.50 1.25
N MET A 245 16.24 2.73 -0.06
CA MET A 245 15.44 1.99 -1.05
C MET A 245 15.68 0.49 -0.98
N ARG A 246 16.92 0.03 -0.79
CA ARG A 246 17.20 -1.40 -0.63
C ARG A 246 16.46 -2.00 0.56
N LYS A 247 16.40 -1.29 1.70
CA LYS A 247 15.66 -1.74 2.89
C LYS A 247 14.15 -1.74 2.67
N ILE A 248 13.62 -0.70 2.03
CA ILE A 248 12.20 -0.60 1.68
C ILE A 248 11.81 -1.74 0.72
N SER A 249 12.58 -1.94 -0.35
CA SER A 249 12.37 -3.03 -1.30
C SER A 249 12.43 -4.40 -0.63
N GLY A 250 13.37 -4.62 0.29
CA GLY A 250 13.44 -5.85 1.08
C GLY A 250 12.19 -6.09 1.93
N SER A 251 11.72 -5.06 2.62
CA SER A 251 10.50 -5.12 3.45
C SER A 251 9.22 -5.35 2.65
N LEU A 252 9.23 -4.91 1.39
CA LEU A 252 8.13 -5.05 0.43
C LEU A 252 8.29 -6.26 -0.51
N GLU A 253 9.35 -7.06 -0.34
CA GLU A 253 9.71 -8.16 -1.24
C GLU A 253 9.65 -7.75 -2.72
N LEU A 254 10.34 -6.65 -3.04
CA LEU A 254 10.48 -6.11 -4.39
C LEU A 254 11.90 -6.35 -4.91
N THR A 255 12.02 -6.57 -6.21
CA THR A 255 13.33 -6.62 -6.88
C THR A 255 13.98 -5.25 -6.80
N PHE A 256 15.12 -5.17 -6.10
CA PHE A 256 15.90 -3.94 -6.00
C PHE A 256 16.81 -3.75 -7.23
N ASN A 257 16.89 -2.52 -7.72
CA ASN A 257 17.85 -2.09 -8.73
C ASN A 257 18.20 -0.63 -8.47
N ASP A 258 19.48 -0.30 -8.26
CA ASP A 258 19.96 1.04 -7.92
C ASP A 258 19.79 2.08 -9.05
N SER A 259 19.61 1.64 -10.31
CA SER A 259 19.33 2.49 -11.46
C SER A 259 17.98 3.23 -11.36
N PHE A 260 17.18 2.97 -10.32
CA PHE A 260 16.02 3.80 -9.98
C PHE A 260 16.42 5.27 -9.79
N ILE A 261 17.63 5.52 -9.29
CA ILE A 261 18.11 6.88 -8.97
C ILE A 261 18.22 7.76 -10.21
N ASP A 262 18.45 7.15 -11.38
CA ASP A 262 18.58 7.86 -12.65
C ASP A 262 17.24 8.03 -13.38
N THR A 263 16.22 7.24 -13.00
CA THR A 263 14.97 7.11 -13.77
C THR A 263 13.72 7.55 -13.02
N PHE A 264 13.78 7.71 -11.69
CA PHE A 264 12.60 8.02 -10.86
C PHE A 264 11.86 9.30 -11.30
N SER A 265 12.58 10.29 -11.82
CA SER A 265 12.01 11.56 -12.28
C SER A 265 11.05 11.41 -13.47
N LEU A 266 11.17 10.31 -14.24
CA LEU A 266 10.29 9.99 -15.37
C LEU A 266 8.91 9.52 -14.91
N PHE A 267 8.79 9.02 -13.68
CA PHE A 267 7.57 8.45 -13.15
C PHE A 267 6.63 9.52 -12.60
N LYS A 268 5.37 9.45 -13.01
CA LYS A 268 4.32 10.37 -12.57
C LYS A 268 3.46 9.70 -11.51
N VAL A 269 3.28 10.40 -10.40
CA VAL A 269 2.40 9.99 -9.31
C VAL A 269 1.49 11.16 -8.94
N THR A 270 0.30 10.87 -8.40
CA THR A 270 -0.58 11.90 -7.83
C THR A 270 0.05 12.52 -6.57
N GLY A 271 -0.40 13.71 -6.17
CA GLY A 271 0.18 14.42 -5.03
C GLY A 271 1.58 14.98 -5.30
N ASP A 272 1.94 15.21 -6.56
CA ASP A 272 3.23 15.79 -6.97
C ASP A 272 3.30 17.32 -6.75
N SER A 273 2.84 17.79 -5.60
CA SER A 273 2.70 19.22 -5.29
C SER A 273 4.02 19.91 -4.92
N GLY A 274 5.09 19.15 -4.63
CA GLY A 274 6.28 19.70 -3.99
C GLY A 274 7.63 19.28 -4.56
N ARG A 275 7.72 18.22 -5.39
CA ARG A 275 8.99 17.68 -5.89
C ARG A 275 8.93 17.28 -7.37
N SER A 276 9.23 18.25 -8.23
CA SER A 276 9.40 18.08 -9.67
C SER A 276 10.87 17.94 -10.13
N GLY A 277 11.84 18.02 -9.20
CA GLY A 277 13.26 17.91 -9.51
C GLY A 277 13.71 16.47 -9.79
N ASP A 278 14.80 16.35 -10.53
CA ASP A 278 15.52 15.12 -10.87
C ASP A 278 16.60 14.74 -9.84
N VAL A 279 16.84 15.58 -8.84
CA VAL A 279 17.83 15.35 -7.79
C VAL A 279 17.17 15.02 -6.45
N ILE A 280 17.68 13.97 -5.79
CA ILE A 280 17.33 13.61 -4.42
C ILE A 280 18.30 14.31 -3.47
N GLU A 281 17.79 15.28 -2.71
CA GLU A 281 18.60 16.07 -1.77
C GLU A 281 17.83 16.39 -0.48
N GLU A 282 18.50 16.84 0.55
CA GLU A 282 17.82 17.36 1.74
C GLU A 282 17.24 18.75 1.45
N ARG A 283 16.10 19.08 2.05
CA ARG A 283 15.59 20.45 2.06
C ARG A 283 15.82 21.03 3.44
N PRO A 284 16.53 22.16 3.56
CA PRO A 284 16.79 22.74 4.86
C PRO A 284 15.47 23.11 5.54
N ARG A 285 15.41 22.88 6.85
CA ARG A 285 14.35 23.42 7.70
C ARG A 285 14.36 24.94 7.58
N ARG A 286 13.18 25.54 7.46
CA ARG A 286 13.08 27.00 7.49
C ARG A 286 13.28 27.52 8.91
N ASP A 287 13.63 28.78 9.02
CA ASP A 287 13.66 29.46 10.32
C ASP A 287 12.27 29.44 10.98
N LEU A 288 12.27 29.16 12.28
CA LEU A 288 11.08 29.07 13.11
C LEU A 288 10.88 30.40 13.84
N THR A 289 9.64 30.87 13.93
CA THR A 289 9.35 32.04 14.77
C THR A 289 9.38 31.66 16.25
N THR A 290 9.49 32.65 17.14
CA THR A 290 9.43 32.43 18.59
C THR A 290 8.12 31.75 19.01
N GLU A 291 7.00 32.12 18.38
CA GLU A 291 5.70 31.51 18.64
C GLU A 291 5.69 30.03 18.25
N GLU A 292 6.23 29.69 17.08
CA GLU A 292 6.33 28.31 16.60
C GLU A 292 7.25 27.47 17.47
N LEU A 293 8.40 28.03 17.88
CA LEU A 293 9.32 27.37 18.80
C LEU A 293 8.63 27.07 20.14
N ASN A 294 7.85 28.01 20.67
CA ASN A 294 7.11 27.83 21.91
C ASN A 294 6.01 26.77 21.75
N GLU A 295 5.21 26.83 20.68
CA GLU A 295 4.18 25.84 20.38
C GLU A 295 4.80 24.44 20.25
N PHE A 296 5.81 24.28 19.39
CA PHE A 296 6.38 22.97 19.08
C PHE A 296 7.15 22.38 20.26
N SER A 297 7.83 23.22 21.05
CA SER A 297 8.52 22.77 22.27
C SER A 297 7.55 22.32 23.37
N SER A 298 6.28 22.75 23.31
CA SER A 298 5.25 22.38 24.29
C SER A 298 4.51 21.09 23.94
N SER A 299 4.70 20.54 22.74
CA SER A 299 4.01 19.33 22.30
C SER A 299 4.56 18.06 22.97
N GLU A 300 3.69 17.39 23.73
CA GLU A 300 4.00 16.10 24.36
C GLU A 300 4.20 15.01 23.31
N TYR A 301 3.30 14.95 22.32
CA TYR A 301 3.37 13.93 21.27
C TYR A 301 4.59 14.09 20.38
N TYR A 302 5.02 15.33 20.10
CA TYR A 302 6.27 15.54 19.38
C TYR A 302 7.46 14.98 20.15
N ALA A 303 7.55 15.23 21.46
CA ALA A 303 8.62 14.68 22.29
C ALA A 303 8.65 13.15 22.26
N MET A 304 7.48 12.50 22.27
CA MET A 304 7.36 11.04 22.13
C MET A 304 7.86 10.54 20.77
N ILE A 305 7.44 11.17 19.67
CA ILE A 305 7.87 10.82 18.32
C ILE A 305 9.38 11.03 18.16
N ALA A 306 9.89 12.18 18.60
CA ALA A 306 11.29 12.53 18.51
C ALA A 306 12.17 11.54 19.28
N LYS A 307 11.73 11.12 20.46
CA LYS A 307 12.41 10.07 21.24
C LYS A 307 12.38 8.72 20.54
N ARG A 308 11.24 8.28 19.99
CA ARG A 308 11.11 6.97 19.32
C ARG A 308 11.96 6.87 18.05
N PHE A 309 11.97 7.92 17.24
CA PHE A 309 12.60 7.89 15.91
C PHE A 309 13.91 8.69 15.81
N ASN A 310 14.41 9.18 16.95
CA ASN A 310 15.64 9.96 17.06
C ASN A 310 15.64 11.22 16.17
N TYR A 311 14.58 12.03 16.28
CA TYR A 311 14.56 13.39 15.73
C TYR A 311 15.23 14.36 16.71
N ARG A 312 15.79 15.47 16.21
CA ARG A 312 16.47 16.46 17.05
C ARG A 312 15.48 17.09 18.03
N SER A 313 15.82 17.14 19.31
CA SER A 313 15.05 17.94 20.27
C SER A 313 15.16 19.42 19.92
N LEU A 314 14.06 20.15 20.10
CA LEU A 314 13.98 21.60 19.89
C LEU A 314 14.78 22.40 20.94
N GLU A 315 15.34 21.73 21.95
CA GLU A 315 16.15 22.36 23.00
C GLU A 315 17.40 23.06 22.42
N ASN A 316 17.92 22.57 21.29
CA ASN A 316 19.05 23.17 20.58
C ASN A 316 18.70 24.46 19.81
N TYR A 317 17.42 24.81 19.65
CA TYR A 317 16.96 26.02 18.96
C TYR A 317 16.63 27.18 19.92
N LYS A 318 16.70 26.96 21.25
CA LYS A 318 16.46 27.99 22.27
C LYS A 318 17.71 28.81 22.62
N SER A 319 18.84 28.55 21.94
CA SER A 319 20.13 29.16 22.21
C SER A 319 20.58 30.00 21.01
N ASP A 320 19.90 31.12 20.78
CA ASP A 320 20.41 32.34 20.10
C ASP A 320 19.54 33.54 20.52
#